data_AF-A0A535K312-F1
#
_entry.id   AF-A0A535K312-F1
#
_cell.length_a   1.000
_cell.length_b   1.000
_cell.length_c   1.000
_cell.angle_alpha   90.00
_cell.angle_beta   90.00
_cell.angle_gamma   90.00
#
_symmetry.space_group_name_H-M   'P 1'
#
loop_
_entity.id
_entity.type
_entity.pdbx_description
1 polymer ?
#
loop_
_entity_poly.entity_id
_entity_poly.type
_entity_poly.pdbx_seq_one_letter_code
_entity_poly.pdbx_strand_id
1 'polypeptide(L)' 'MVTFNSLCALAGNYATKAGIADSLCAKLDSAAAARERGNGKAAENILKAFANEVEAQRGKSLTSENADTLIALAGSL' A
#
# COMPACT_ATOMS: atom_id res chain seq x y z
N MET A 1 -2.37 -4.77 15.31
CA MET A 1 -1.39 -3.74 14.91
C MET A 1 -1.25 -3.78 13.40
N VAL A 2 -1.16 -2.63 12.73
CA VAL A 2 -0.96 -2.57 11.28
C VAL A 2 0.50 -2.88 10.97
N THR A 3 0.75 -3.75 9.99
CA THR A 3 2.08 -4.07 9.46
C THR A 3 2.05 -4.00 7.93
N PHE A 4 3.23 -3.92 7.28
CA PHE A 4 3.33 -4.00 5.81
C PHE A 4 2.63 -5.25 5.26
N ASN A 5 2.83 -6.40 5.90
CA ASN A 5 2.22 -7.67 5.48
C ASN A 5 0.69 -7.66 5.67
N SER A 6 0.19 -7.15 6.80
CA SER A 6 -1.27 -7.09 7.01
C SER A 6 -1.94 -6.12 6.03
N LEU A 7 -1.25 -5.02 5.68
CA LEU A 7 -1.76 -4.06 4.71
C LEU A 7 -1.72 -4.61 3.27
N CYS A 8 -0.70 -5.40 2.90
CA CYS A 8 -0.64 -6.12 1.63
C CYS A 8 -1.80 -7.13 1.52
N ALA A 9 -2.01 -7.94 2.56
CA ALA A 9 -3.13 -8.89 2.58
C ALA A 9 -4.49 -8.18 2.43
N LEU A 10 -4.67 -7.03 3.08
CA LEU A 10 -5.87 -6.22 2.94
C LEU A 10 -6.03 -5.66 1.51
N ALA A 11 -4.96 -5.12 0.93
CA ALA A 11 -4.97 -4.64 -0.46
C ALA A 11 -5.34 -5.75 -1.45
N GLY A 12 -4.87 -6.98 -1.22
CA GLY A 12 -5.24 -8.16 -2.01
C GLY A 12 -6.72 -8.54 -1.91
N ASN A 13 -7.33 -8.38 -0.74
CA ASN A 13 -8.77 -8.61 -0.56
C ASN A 13 -9.63 -7.50 -1.19
N TYR A 14 -9.12 -6.27 -1.26
CA TYR A 14 -9.87 -5.12 -1.76
C TYR A 14 -9.76 -4.93 -3.28
N ALA A 15 -8.61 -5.26 -3.87
CA ALA A 15 -8.38 -5.07 -5.29
C ALA A 15 -9.11 -6.12 -6.13
N THR A 16 -9.90 -5.68 -7.11
CA THR A 16 -10.60 -6.58 -8.03
C THR A 16 -9.72 -7.11 -9.17
N LYS A 17 -8.46 -6.65 -9.25
CA LYS A 17 -7.48 -7.04 -10.27
C LYS A 17 -6.20 -7.52 -9.59
N ALA A 18 -5.82 -8.78 -9.84
CA ALA A 18 -4.63 -9.39 -9.25
C ALA A 18 -3.36 -8.55 -9.47
N GLY A 19 -3.11 -8.06 -10.69
CA GLY A 19 -1.93 -7.24 -10.97
C GLY A 19 -1.87 -5.91 -10.19
N ILE A 20 -3.01 -5.36 -9.74
CA ILE A 20 -3.02 -4.20 -8.85
C ILE A 20 -2.68 -4.62 -7.42
N ALA A 21 -3.24 -5.73 -6.93
CA ALA A 21 -2.86 -6.28 -5.63
C ALA A 21 -1.34 -6.53 -5.55
N ASP A 22 -0.77 -7.17 -6.57
CA ASP A 22 0.66 -7.47 -6.65
C ASP A 22 1.51 -6.19 -6.64
N SER A 23 1.12 -5.19 -7.44
CA SER A 23 1.82 -3.90 -7.53
C SER A 23 1.80 -3.12 -6.21
N LEU A 24 0.68 -3.17 -5.47
CA LEU A 24 0.52 -2.55 -4.16
C LEU A 24 1.36 -3.29 -3.09
N CYS A 25 1.30 -4.61 -3.06
CA CYS A 25 2.12 -5.44 -2.16
C CYS A 25 3.62 -5.23 -2.39
N ALA A 26 4.08 -5.20 -3.64
CA ALA A 26 5.48 -4.96 -3.97
C ALA A 26 6.01 -3.61 -3.44
N LYS A 27 5.16 -2.57 -3.39
CA LYS A 27 5.52 -1.28 -2.77
C LYS A 27 5.63 -1.40 -1.25
N LEU A 28 4.73 -2.12 -0.61
CA LEU A 28 4.79 -2.34 0.84
C LEU A 28 6.03 -3.14 1.23
N ASP A 29 6.38 -4.18 0.49
CA ASP A 29 7.61 -4.96 0.70
C ASP A 29 8.86 -4.09 0.51
N SER A 30 8.86 -3.24 -0.52
CA SER A 30 9.97 -2.31 -0.77
C SER A 30 10.12 -1.26 0.33
N ALA A 31 9.01 -0.75 0.87
CA ALA A 31 9.00 0.19 1.99
C ALA A 31 9.50 -0.48 3.27
N ALA A 32 9.06 -1.70 3.56
CA ALA A 32 9.53 -2.50 4.69
C ALA A 32 11.05 -2.69 4.61
N ALA A 33 11.55 -3.16 3.48
CA ALA A 33 12.99 -3.40 3.26
C ALA A 33 13.81 -2.10 3.37
N ALA A 34 13.28 -0.97 2.89
CA ALA A 34 13.94 0.33 3.07
C ALA A 34 14.02 0.74 4.55
N ARG A 35 12.97 0.50 5.32
CA ARG A 35 12.92 0.78 6.76
C ARG A 35 13.87 -0.11 7.55
N GLU A 36 13.94 -1.40 7.22
CA GLU A 36 14.89 -2.36 7.82
C GLU A 36 16.35 -1.95 7.61
N ARG A 37 16.66 -1.35 6.45
CA ARG A 37 18.00 -0.79 6.17
C ARG A 37 18.26 0.57 6.83
N GLY A 38 17.36 1.06 7.67
CA GLY A 38 17.46 2.38 8.31
C GLY A 38 17.20 3.56 7.37
N ASN A 39 16.72 3.32 6.14
CA ASN A 39 16.43 4.37 5.17
C ASN A 39 14.97 4.82 5.27
N GLY A 40 14.66 5.55 6.34
CA GLY A 40 13.31 6.07 6.61
C GLY A 40 12.75 6.94 5.48
N LYS A 41 13.60 7.76 4.84
CA LYS A 41 13.18 8.63 3.74
C LYS A 41 12.75 7.86 2.51
N ALA A 42 13.48 6.81 2.15
CA ALA A 42 13.08 5.94 1.05
C ALA A 42 11.77 5.21 1.36
N ALA A 43 11.61 4.69 2.59
CA ALA A 43 10.37 4.05 3.02
C ALA A 43 9.16 5.01 2.90
N GLU A 44 9.28 6.25 3.37
CA GLU A 44 8.24 7.28 3.22
C GLU A 44 7.89 7.56 1.76
N ASN A 45 8.90 7.70 0.89
CA ASN A 45 8.68 7.97 -0.53
C ASN A 45 7.95 6.80 -1.21
N ILE A 46 8.26 5.56 -0.82
CA ILE A 46 7.58 4.37 -1.35
C ILE A 46 6.14 4.28 -0.82
N LEU A 47 5.89 4.61 0.45
CA LEU A 47 4.53 4.68 0.99
C LEU A 47 3.68 5.76 0.30
N LYS A 48 4.29 6.89 -0.09
CA LYS A 48 3.61 7.88 -0.96
C LYS A 48 3.30 7.31 -2.34
N ALA A 49 4.21 6.53 -2.93
CA ALA A 49 3.95 5.87 -4.20
C ALA A 49 2.81 4.82 -4.09
N PHE A 50 2.73 4.09 -2.98
CA PHE A 50 1.60 3.20 -2.66
C PHE A 50 0.30 4.00 -2.61
N ALA A 51 0.26 5.09 -1.85
CA ALA A 51 -0.95 5.94 -1.73
C ALA A 51 -1.37 6.53 -3.10
N ASN A 52 -0.43 6.98 -3.91
CA ASN A 52 -0.71 7.49 -5.26
C ASN A 52 -1.30 6.42 -6.18
N GLU A 53 -0.84 5.17 -6.10
CA GLU A 53 -1.43 4.09 -6.87
C GLU A 53 -2.83 3.72 -6.35
N VAL A 54 -3.03 3.67 -5.03
CA VAL A 54 -4.35 3.45 -4.43
C VAL A 54 -5.33 4.51 -4.94
N GLU A 55 -4.95 5.78 -4.92
CA GLU A 55 -5.76 6.86 -5.49
C GLU A 55 -6.02 6.68 -7.00
N ALA A 56 -4.99 6.30 -7.76
CA ALA A 56 -5.13 6.08 -9.20
C ALA A 56 -6.09 4.91 -9.53
N GLN A 57 -6.24 3.96 -8.62
CA GLN A 57 -7.09 2.78 -8.76
C GLN A 57 -8.46 2.92 -8.10
N ARG A 58 -8.71 4.02 -7.37
CA ARG A 58 -10.00 4.38 -6.84
C ARG A 58 -11.06 4.44 -7.95
N GLY A 59 -12.17 3.75 -7.73
CA GLY A 59 -13.25 3.62 -8.71
C GLY A 59 -12.92 2.72 -9.91
N LYS A 60 -11.72 2.14 -9.98
CA LYS A 60 -11.29 1.22 -11.06
C LYS A 60 -11.18 -0.21 -10.54
N SER A 61 -10.16 -0.47 -9.73
CA SER A 61 -9.98 -1.78 -9.08
C SER A 61 -10.19 -1.75 -7.57
N LEU A 62 -10.40 -0.56 -7.00
CA LEU A 62 -10.72 -0.36 -5.59
C LEU A 62 -12.00 0.47 -5.48
N THR A 63 -12.84 0.18 -4.49
CA THR A 63 -13.91 1.12 -4.10
C THR A 63 -13.29 2.34 -3.42
N SER A 64 -14.03 3.45 -3.35
CA SER A 64 -13.56 4.64 -2.64
C SER A 64 -13.27 4.36 -1.16
N GLU A 65 -14.19 3.68 -0.48
CA GLU A 65 -14.02 3.33 0.94
C GLU A 65 -12.79 2.44 1.20
N ASN A 66 -12.55 1.47 0.31
CA ASN A 66 -11.37 0.61 0.39
C ASN A 66 -10.08 1.40 0.16
N ALA A 67 -10.07 2.32 -0.80
CA ALA A 67 -8.93 3.19 -1.06
C ALA A 67 -8.62 4.11 0.13
N ASP A 68 -9.65 4.73 0.72
CA ASP A 68 -9.50 5.57 1.93
C ASP A 68 -8.91 4.78 3.10
N THR A 69 -9.41 3.55 3.31
CA THR A 69 -8.92 2.65 4.34
C THR A 69 -7.44 2.32 4.14
N LEU A 70 -7.04 1.94 2.92
CA LEU A 70 -5.65 1.59 2.62
C LEU A 70 -4.70 2.77 2.84
N ILE A 71 -5.10 3.99 2.45
CA ILE A 71 -4.27 5.20 2.62
C ILE A 71 -4.15 5.57 4.09
N ALA A 72 -5.23 5.52 4.85
CA ALA A 72 -5.21 5.80 6.28
C ALA A 72 -4.30 4.82 7.04
N LEU A 73 -4.39 3.52 6.73
CA LEU A 73 -3.54 2.50 7.34
C LEU A 73 -2.06 2.65 6.92
N ALA A 74 -1.78 2.99 5.67
CA ALA A 74 -0.41 3.26 5.21
C ALA A 74 0.22 4.45 5.95
N GLY A 75 -0.57 5.48 6.29
CA GLY A 75 -0.12 6.62 7.10
C GLY A 75 0.23 6.29 8.55
N SER A 76 -0.11 5.08 9.03
CA SER A 76 0.18 4.61 10.39
C SER A 76 1.44 3.73 10.50
N LEU A 77 2.12 3.45 9.38
CA LEU A 77 3.27 2.55 9.26
C LEU A 77 4.65 3.19 9.44
#